data_AF-A0A4Q7KRK0-F1
#
_entry.id   AF-A0A4Q7KRK0-F1
#
_cell.length_a   1.000
_cell.length_b   1.000
_cell.length_c   1.000
_cell.angle_alpha   90.00
_cell.angle_beta   90.00
_cell.angle_gamma   90.00
#
_symmetry.space_group_name_H-M   'P 1'
#
loop_
_entity.id
_entity.type
_entity.pdbx_description
1 polymer ?
#
loop_
_entity_poly.entity_id
_entity_poly.type
_entity_poly.pdbx_seq_one_letter_code
_entity_poly.pdbx_strand_id
1 'polypeptide(L)'
;MATDEIEGFVVVGYEHDRMHVDWDVEVHATREAGDKSLAECRQAGWDWSLYALVPVDLSARERKRTADERRIEAVRQLLHGGRKTVRADDLRRALAGEA
;
A
#
# COMPACT_ATOMS: atom_id res chain seq x y z
N MET A 1 9.16 4.74 -26.25
CA MET A 1 9.65 4.32 -24.92
C MET A 1 8.50 4.57 -23.96
N ALA A 2 7.94 3.53 -23.35
CA ALA A 2 6.91 3.73 -22.33
C ALA A 2 7.58 4.44 -21.17
N THR A 3 7.28 5.73 -20.99
CA THR A 3 7.44 6.37 -19.69
C THR A 3 6.51 5.60 -18.77
N ASP A 4 7.08 4.72 -17.95
CA ASP A 4 6.38 4.20 -16.78
C ASP A 4 5.84 5.44 -16.04
N GLU A 5 4.53 5.66 -16.10
CA GLU A 5 3.90 6.82 -15.46
C GLU A 5 4.17 6.70 -13.97
N ILE A 6 4.97 7.63 -13.44
CA ILE A 6 5.23 7.70 -12.00
C ILE A 6 3.95 8.23 -11.38
N GLU A 7 3.22 7.36 -10.69
CA GLU A 7 1.95 7.70 -10.06
C GLU A 7 2.13 8.36 -8.68
N GLY A 8 3.34 8.30 -8.11
CA GLY A 8 3.73 9.15 -6.98
C GLY A 8 5.08 8.78 -6.34
N PHE A 9 5.35 9.31 -5.14
CA PHE A 9 6.64 9.17 -4.44
C PHE A 9 6.57 8.80 -2.95
N VAL A 10 7.09 7.65 -2.54
CA VAL A 10 7.13 7.28 -1.10
C VAL A 10 8.28 7.99 -0.39
N VAL A 11 8.08 8.34 0.88
CA VAL A 11 9.19 8.70 1.78
C VAL A 11 9.57 7.46 2.57
N VAL A 12 10.83 7.03 2.42
CA VAL A 12 11.37 5.87 3.13
C VAL A 12 12.36 6.34 4.18
N GLY A 13 12.13 5.97 5.43
CA GLY A 13 13.03 6.19 6.58
C GLY A 13 13.69 4.89 7.04
N TYR A 14 14.88 4.98 7.63
CA TYR A 14 15.57 3.84 8.24
C TYR A 14 15.87 4.07 9.73
N GLU A 15 15.44 3.13 10.57
CA GLU A 15 15.65 3.13 12.02
C GLU A 15 16.25 1.78 12.45
N HIS A 16 17.46 1.76 13.01
CA HIS A 16 18.05 0.54 13.61
C HIS A 16 17.88 -0.72 12.72
N ASP A 17 18.23 -0.63 11.44
CA ASP A 17 18.06 -1.67 10.40
C ASP A 17 16.60 -2.01 10.01
N ARG A 18 15.62 -1.25 10.47
CA ARG A 18 14.21 -1.35 10.05
C ARG A 18 13.87 -0.25 9.04
N MET A 19 13.21 -0.64 7.96
CA MET A 19 12.71 0.27 6.95
C MET A 19 11.27 0.70 7.30
N HIS A 20 11.07 2.00 7.47
CA HIS A 20 9.77 2.63 7.63
C HIS A 20 9.37 3.28 6.31
N VAL A 21 8.17 3.01 5.84
CA VAL A 21 7.64 3.59 4.59
C VAL A 21 6.42 4.39 4.94
N ASP A 22 6.49 5.69 4.72
CA ASP A 22 5.33 6.56 4.79
C ASP A 22 4.78 6.75 3.37
N TRP A 23 3.51 6.41 3.21
CA TRP A 23 2.78 6.55 1.96
C TRP A 23 1.35 6.95 2.27
N ASP A 24 1.10 8.24 2.11
CA ASP A 24 -0.22 8.81 2.00
C ASP A 24 -0.45 9.29 0.56
N VAL A 25 -1.50 8.78 -0.09
CA VAL A 25 -1.80 9.03 -1.51
C VAL A 25 -2.13 10.50 -1.79
N GLU A 26 -2.66 11.24 -0.80
CA GLU A 26 -2.96 12.67 -0.94
C GLU A 26 -1.67 13.51 -0.82
N VAL A 27 -0.75 13.07 0.04
CA VAL A 27 0.51 13.79 0.32
C VAL A 27 1.63 13.43 -0.67
N HIS A 28 1.54 12.28 -1.34
CA HIS A 28 2.67 11.74 -2.11
C HIS A 28 2.37 11.53 -3.61
N ALA A 29 1.25 12.07 -4.11
CA ALA A 29 0.87 12.01 -5.52
C ALA A 29 1.85 12.74 -6.47
N THR A 30 2.68 13.65 -5.95
CA THR A 30 3.67 14.39 -6.75
C THR A 30 5.01 14.48 -6.04
N ARG A 31 6.06 14.77 -6.81
CA ARG A 31 7.41 14.98 -6.27
C ARG A 31 7.45 16.11 -5.25
N GLU A 32 6.79 17.22 -5.54
CA GLU A 32 6.74 18.40 -4.67
C GLU A 32 6.10 18.08 -3.31
N ALA A 33 5.00 17.32 -3.33
CA ALA A 33 4.29 16.93 -2.13
C ALA A 33 5.11 15.91 -1.29
N GLY A 34 5.81 14.98 -1.96
CA GLY A 34 6.78 14.10 -1.30
C GLY A 34 8.01 14.82 -0.73
N ASP A 35 8.55 15.83 -1.41
CA ASP A 35 9.64 16.66 -0.89
C ASP A 35 9.20 17.48 0.34
N LYS A 36 7.95 17.94 0.37
CA LYS A 36 7.36 18.60 1.54
C LYS A 36 7.23 17.65 2.72
N SER A 37 6.68 16.45 2.50
CA SER A 37 6.57 15.40 3.52
C SER A 37 7.95 15.04 4.11
N LEU A 38 8.95 14.88 3.24
CA LEU A 38 10.34 14.67 3.63
C LEU A 38 10.90 15.79 4.53
N ALA A 39 10.58 17.05 4.23
CA ALA A 39 10.98 18.17 5.06
C ALA A 39 10.26 18.18 6.42
N GLU A 40 8.98 17.84 6.46
CA GLU A 40 8.18 17.73 7.69
C GLU A 40 8.71 16.61 8.60
N CYS A 41 9.04 15.43 8.06
CA CYS A 41 9.68 14.35 8.84
C CYS A 41 11.00 14.81 9.49
N ARG A 42 11.83 15.56 8.74
CA ARG A 42 13.10 16.12 9.26
C ARG A 42 12.85 17.16 10.36
N GLN A 43 11.85 18.02 10.19
CA GLN A 43 11.49 19.04 11.19
C GLN A 43 10.90 18.43 12.47
N ALA A 44 10.16 17.33 12.35
CA ALA A 44 9.58 16.61 13.48
C ALA A 44 10.61 15.88 14.35
N GLY A 45 11.90 15.96 14.01
CA GLY A 45 12.98 15.37 14.81
C GLY A 45 12.93 13.84 14.83
N TRP A 46 12.34 13.23 13.79
CA TRP A 46 12.36 11.79 13.66
C TRP A 46 13.82 11.37 13.46
N ASP A 47 14.36 10.64 14.44
CA ASP A 47 15.80 10.36 14.65
C ASP A 47 16.38 9.34 13.64
N TRP A 48 15.65 9.09 12.56
CA TRP A 48 15.94 8.05 11.58
C TRP A 48 16.97 8.55 10.56
N SER A 49 17.96 7.71 10.29
CA SER A 49 19.27 8.15 9.79
C SER A 49 19.33 8.45 8.29
N LEU A 50 18.29 8.08 7.52
CA LEU A 50 18.25 8.29 6.08
C LEU A 50 16.81 8.38 5.61
N TYR A 51 16.50 9.46 4.90
CA TYR A 51 15.25 9.59 4.17
C TYR A 51 15.49 9.67 2.67
N ALA A 52 14.78 8.85 1.91
CA ALA A 52 14.82 8.85 0.45
C ALA A 52 13.41 9.07 -0.13
N LEU A 53 13.35 9.88 -1.19
CA LEU A 53 12.16 10.01 -2.02
C LEU A 53 12.26 9.01 -3.16
N VAL A 54 11.35 8.03 -3.20
CA VAL A 54 11.41 6.95 -4.20
C VAL A 54 10.17 7.01 -5.10
N PRO A 55 10.33 7.13 -6.43
CA PRO A 55 9.20 7.06 -7.35
C PRO A 55 8.59 5.66 -7.32
N VAL A 56 7.27 5.58 -7.29
CA VAL A 56 6.53 4.32 -7.28
C VAL A 56 5.41 4.33 -8.32
N ASP A 57 5.21 3.17 -8.95
CA ASP A 57 4.02 2.87 -9.74
C ASP A 57 2.93 2.39 -8.76
N LEU A 58 1.94 3.25 -8.50
CA LEU A 58 0.88 2.99 -7.53
C LEU A 58 -0.12 1.97 -8.04
N SER A 59 -0.20 1.76 -9.35
CA SER A 59 -1.13 0.85 -9.97
C SER A 59 -0.83 -0.56 -9.49
N ALA A 60 0.44 -0.91 -9.26
CA ALA A 60 0.83 -2.20 -8.68
C ALA A 60 0.45 -2.35 -7.20
N ARG A 61 0.60 -1.29 -6.39
CA ARG A 61 0.30 -1.31 -4.95
C ARG A 61 -1.19 -1.19 -4.65
N GLU A 62 -1.91 -0.36 -5.39
CA GLU A 62 -3.36 -0.24 -5.35
C GLU A 62 -4.03 -1.49 -5.89
N ARG A 63 -3.55 -2.08 -6.99
CA ARG A 63 -4.02 -3.42 -7.43
C ARG A 63 -3.87 -4.46 -6.31
N LYS A 64 -2.77 -4.42 -5.55
CA LYS A 64 -2.55 -5.31 -4.40
C LYS A 64 -3.47 -4.97 -3.22
N ARG A 65 -3.62 -3.69 -2.85
CA ARG A 65 -4.53 -3.23 -1.78
C ARG A 65 -5.97 -3.60 -2.09
N THR A 66 -6.44 -3.31 -3.31
CA THR A 66 -7.77 -3.70 -3.78
C THR A 66 -7.93 -5.22 -3.81
N ALA A 67 -6.91 -5.98 -4.19
CA ALA A 67 -6.97 -7.45 -4.14
C ALA A 67 -7.07 -7.97 -2.70
N ASP A 68 -6.32 -7.38 -1.76
CA ASP A 68 -6.35 -7.75 -0.34
C ASP A 68 -7.68 -7.36 0.31
N GLU A 69 -8.22 -6.18 0.02
CA GLU A 69 -9.55 -5.74 0.47
C GLU A 69 -10.67 -6.63 -0.07
N ARG A 70 -10.64 -6.96 -1.36
CA ARG A 70 -11.59 -7.93 -1.96
C ARG A 70 -11.49 -9.30 -1.32
N ARG A 71 -10.29 -9.74 -0.97
CA ARG A 71 -10.05 -11.02 -0.28
C ARG A 71 -10.60 -11.01 1.14
N ILE A 72 -10.41 -9.93 1.88
CA ILE A 72 -10.94 -9.75 3.24
C ILE A 72 -12.48 -9.76 3.19
N GLU A 73 -13.08 -9.04 2.25
CA GLU A 73 -14.54 -8.98 2.10
C GLU A 73 -15.13 -10.34 1.70
N ALA A 74 -14.52 -11.05 0.74
CA ALA A 74 -14.94 -12.39 0.35
C ALA A 74 -14.87 -13.38 1.52
N VAL A 75 -13.81 -13.31 2.34
CA VAL A 75 -13.70 -14.13 3.55
C VAL A 75 -14.79 -13.78 4.55
N ARG A 76 -15.07 -12.49 4.79
CA ARG A 76 -16.15 -12.05 5.69
C ARG A 76 -17.50 -12.61 5.25
N GLN A 77 -17.85 -12.51 3.97
CA GLN A 77 -19.11 -13.03 3.45
C GLN A 77 -19.23 -14.55 3.61
N LEU A 78 -18.16 -15.29 3.33
CA LEU A 78 -18.13 -16.74 3.50
C LEU A 78 -18.27 -17.17 4.97
N LEU A 79 -17.72 -16.39 5.91
CA LEU A 79 -17.86 -16.63 7.36
C LEU A 79 -19.25 -16.24 7.89
N HIS A 80 -19.85 -15.14 7.39
CA HIS A 80 -21.20 -14.71 7.77
C HIS A 80 -22.28 -15.72 7.36
N GLY A 81 -22.03 -16.57 6.36
CA GLY A 81 -22.89 -17.71 6.00
C GLY A 81 -22.87 -18.88 6.99
N GLY A 82 -22.37 -18.69 8.22
CA GLY A 82 -22.32 -19.70 9.28
C GLY A 82 -21.14 -20.68 9.18
N ARG A 83 -20.20 -20.46 8.25
CA ARG A 83 -18.99 -21.28 8.14
C ARG A 83 -17.98 -20.87 9.20
N LYS A 84 -17.41 -21.85 9.90
CA LYS A 84 -16.30 -21.62 10.85
C LYS A 84 -14.91 -21.63 10.17
N THR A 85 -14.85 -22.04 8.91
CA THR A 85 -13.60 -22.17 8.15
C THR A 85 -13.86 -21.85 6.67
N VAL A 86 -12.94 -21.13 6.04
CA VAL A 86 -12.98 -20.83 4.60
C VAL A 86 -11.95 -21.71 3.88
N ARG A 87 -12.41 -22.58 2.98
CA ARG A 87 -11.51 -23.39 2.13
C ARG A 87 -10.96 -22.53 0.99
N ALA A 88 -9.76 -22.83 0.54
CA ALA A 88 -9.11 -22.08 -0.54
C ALA A 88 -9.93 -22.07 -1.83
N ASP A 89 -10.62 -23.17 -2.16
CA ASP A 89 -11.44 -23.26 -3.37
C ASP A 89 -12.73 -22.44 -3.28
N ASP A 90 -13.33 -22.33 -2.10
CA ASP A 90 -14.49 -21.45 -1.86
C ASP A 90 -14.10 -19.97 -2.02
N LEU A 91 -12.93 -19.59 -1.49
CA LEU A 91 -12.39 -18.24 -1.63
C LEU A 91 -12.07 -17.91 -3.09
N ARG A 92 -11.52 -18.86 -3.86
CA ARG A 92 -11.25 -18.69 -5.30
C ARG A 92 -12.54 -18.45 -6.09
N ARG A 93 -13.59 -19.23 -5.84
CA ARG A 93 -14.90 -19.05 -6.49
C ARG A 93 -15.55 -17.70 -6.15
N ALA A 94 -15.51 -17.32 -4.87
CA ALA A 94 -16.02 -16.02 -4.43
C ALA A 94 -15.28 -14.84 -5.08
N LEU A 95 -13.96 -14.93 -5.21
CA LEU A 95 -13.14 -13.91 -5.89
C LEU A 95 -13.33 -13.89 -7.42
N ALA A 96 -13.72 -15.01 -8.04
CA ALA A 96 -14.04 -15.10 -9.46
C ALA A 96 -15.45 -14.58 -9.81
N GLY A 97 -16.28 -14.24 -8.81
CA GLY A 97 -17.67 -13.86 -9.02
C GLY A 97 -18.61 -15.04 -9.29
N GLU A 98 -18.15 -16.26 -9.04
CA GLU A 98 -18.90 -17.52 -9.22
C GLU A 98 -19.48 -18.00 -7.87
N ALA A 99 -20.11 -17.08 -7.13
CA ALA A 99 -20.76 -17.37 -5.85
C ALA A 99 -22.21 -17.80 -6.02
#